data_AF-A0A7R9GGL7-F1
#
_entry.id   AF-A0A7R9GGL7-F1
#
_cell.length_a   1.000
_cell.length_b   1.000
_cell.length_c   1.000
_cell.angle_alpha   90.00
_cell.angle_beta   90.00
_cell.angle_gamma   90.00
#
_symmetry.space_group_name_H-M   'P 1'
#
loop_
_entity.id
_entity.type
_entity.pdbx_description
1 polymer ?
#
loop_
_entity_poly.entity_id
_entity_poly.type
_entity_poly.pdbx_seq_one_letter_code
_entity_poly.pdbx_strand_id
1 'polypeptide(L)'
;MSEGKEEILHKDLEKSKKDGEELNDFYSPDQPGNLVSFIQIPLHLIGPIIFDDESLLIPMATTDPKILEFVTLGAKAVAASAAYPQTLCCKPGIRTSITAKENMSSSPVCSFPSVLQSALCLEWVNSRKWQESWAINHPKLKEMTANVVGRLVYFSLSWRSEEEDEQEVANTLSSAGCITNMEAIGTDLFATVSLPSVENLSRHGAARMTTQARSLTLLGVHPSIIEDPDQRSQRFARILAVAVLAGELGSIGSEFSR
;
A
#
# COMPACT_ATOMS: atom_id res chain seq x y z
N MET A 1 7.29 -1.41 -28.95
CA MET A 1 8.17 -1.37 -27.76
C MET A 1 7.70 -2.31 -26.63
N SER A 2 6.58 -3.04 -26.77
CA SER A 2 6.06 -3.98 -25.77
C SER A 2 6.66 -5.39 -25.89
N GLU A 3 6.92 -5.88 -27.10
CA GLU A 3 7.41 -7.26 -27.36
C GLU A 3 8.76 -7.55 -26.68
N GLY A 4 9.66 -6.56 -26.62
CA GLY A 4 10.98 -6.74 -26.01
C GLY A 4 10.97 -6.90 -24.48
N LYS A 5 9.92 -6.42 -23.79
CA LYS A 5 9.82 -6.55 -22.31
C LYS A 5 9.29 -7.91 -21.89
N GLU A 6 8.35 -8.48 -22.64
CA GLU A 6 7.80 -9.82 -22.38
C GLU A 6 8.86 -10.91 -22.60
N GLU A 7 9.70 -10.75 -23.63
CA GLU A 7 10.73 -11.74 -23.98
C GLU A 7 11.89 -11.78 -22.97
N ILE A 8 12.22 -10.65 -22.35
CA ILE A 8 13.18 -10.56 -21.24
C ILE A 8 12.60 -11.26 -20.00
N LEU A 9 11.34 -10.98 -19.67
CA LEU A 9 10.67 -11.59 -18.53
C LEU A 9 10.57 -13.12 -18.66
N HIS A 10 10.29 -13.62 -19.86
CA HIS A 10 10.19 -15.06 -20.12
C HIS A 10 11.54 -15.78 -19.99
N LYS A 11 12.63 -15.13 -20.43
CA LYS A 11 14.00 -15.64 -20.25
C LYS A 11 14.44 -15.62 -18.79
N ASP A 12 14.08 -14.60 -18.04
CA ASP A 12 14.40 -14.50 -16.61
C ASP A 12 13.61 -15.52 -15.78
N LEU A 13 12.36 -15.81 -16.13
CA LEU A 13 11.54 -16.86 -15.51
C LEU A 13 12.07 -18.27 -15.81
N GLU A 14 12.52 -18.53 -17.04
CA GLU A 14 13.16 -19.80 -17.42
C GLU A 14 14.52 -20.00 -16.71
N LYS A 15 15.28 -18.91 -16.56
CA LYS A 15 16.56 -18.93 -15.83
C LYS A 15 16.35 -19.20 -14.34
N SER A 16 15.34 -18.57 -13.73
CA SER A 16 14.93 -18.79 -12.33
C SER A 16 14.39 -20.20 -12.05
N LYS A 17 13.97 -20.97 -13.07
CA LYS A 17 13.60 -22.39 -12.94
C LYS A 17 14.80 -23.34 -13.03
N LYS A 18 15.87 -22.93 -13.72
CA LYS A 18 17.10 -23.72 -13.95
C LYS A 18 18.11 -23.52 -12.84
N ASP A 19 18.25 -22.29 -12.39
CA ASP A 19 18.98 -21.93 -11.19
C ASP A 19 18.02 -22.28 -10.04
N GLY A 20 18.14 -23.47 -9.47
CA GLY A 20 17.53 -23.73 -8.17
C GLY A 20 18.18 -22.77 -7.17
N GLU A 21 17.65 -21.54 -7.08
CA GLU A 21 18.11 -20.49 -6.18
C GLU A 21 18.22 -21.11 -4.78
N GLU A 22 19.42 -21.06 -4.20
CA GLU A 22 19.73 -21.76 -2.96
C GLU A 22 18.74 -21.34 -1.88
N LEU A 23 18.30 -22.28 -1.05
CA LEU A 23 17.36 -22.06 0.07
C LEU A 23 17.72 -20.85 0.96
N ASN A 24 19.00 -20.46 0.98
CA ASN A 24 19.52 -19.32 1.71
C ASN A 24 19.10 -17.95 1.13
N ASP A 25 18.76 -17.84 -0.16
CA ASP A 25 18.32 -16.57 -0.77
C ASP A 25 16.85 -16.23 -0.43
N PHE A 26 16.08 -17.22 0.01
CA PHE A 26 14.69 -17.07 0.45
C PHE A 26 14.55 -16.92 1.97
N TYR A 27 15.65 -17.05 2.71
CA TYR A 27 15.66 -17.01 4.17
C TYR A 27 16.55 -15.86 4.65
N SER A 28 15.93 -14.78 5.14
CA SER A 28 16.68 -13.78 5.88
C SER A 28 17.03 -14.36 7.26
N PRO A 29 18.32 -14.34 7.68
CA PRO A 29 18.73 -14.84 8.99
C PRO A 29 18.06 -14.11 10.16
N ASP A 30 17.42 -12.97 9.88
CA ASP A 30 16.73 -12.10 10.83
C ASP A 30 15.27 -12.52 11.10
N GLN A 31 14.71 -13.48 10.33
CA GLN A 31 13.34 -13.94 10.51
C GLN A 31 13.26 -15.01 11.62
N PRO A 32 12.47 -14.80 12.69
CA PRO A 32 12.34 -15.79 13.77
C PRO A 32 11.51 -16.99 13.31
N GLY A 33 12.11 -18.18 13.20
CA GLY A 33 11.37 -19.42 12.95
C GLY A 33 12.22 -20.57 12.43
N ASN A 34 11.65 -21.78 12.41
CA ASN A 34 12.26 -22.94 11.76
C ASN A 34 11.68 -23.05 10.34
N LEU A 35 12.47 -22.71 9.32
CA LEU A 35 12.07 -22.91 7.92
C LEU A 35 11.91 -24.40 7.63
N VAL A 36 10.70 -24.82 7.26
CA VAL A 36 10.41 -26.20 6.84
C VAL A 36 10.31 -26.31 5.32
N SER A 37 9.59 -25.39 4.68
CA SER A 37 9.40 -25.31 3.22
C SER A 37 8.78 -23.96 2.84
N PHE A 38 8.52 -23.74 1.55
CA PHE A 38 7.84 -22.57 1.00
C PHE A 38 6.49 -22.98 0.38
N ILE A 39 5.55 -22.04 0.32
CA ILE A 39 4.28 -22.22 -0.37
C ILE A 39 4.31 -21.39 -1.65
N GLN A 40 3.96 -22.02 -2.77
CA GLN A 40 3.81 -21.33 -4.05
C GLN A 40 2.41 -20.73 -4.16
N ILE A 41 2.34 -19.41 -4.37
CA ILE A 41 1.08 -18.70 -4.66
C ILE A 41 1.14 -18.27 -6.13
N PRO A 42 0.11 -18.55 -6.95
CA PRO A 42 0.09 -18.12 -8.35
C PRO A 42 0.20 -16.59 -8.47
N LEU A 43 1.11 -16.14 -9.33
CA LEU A 43 1.35 -14.72 -9.63
C LEU A 43 0.87 -14.40 -11.04
N HIS A 44 0.05 -13.36 -11.17
CA HIS A 44 -0.53 -12.92 -12.44
C HIS A 44 -0.14 -11.46 -12.72
N LEU A 45 0.00 -11.10 -14.00
CA LEU A 45 0.21 -9.72 -14.43
C LEU A 45 -1.09 -9.18 -15.04
N ILE A 46 -1.65 -8.13 -14.46
CA ILE A 46 -2.91 -7.52 -14.91
C ILE A 46 -2.63 -6.12 -15.46
N GLY A 47 -3.19 -5.81 -16.64
CA GLY A 47 -3.03 -4.53 -17.31
C GLY A 47 -3.00 -4.66 -18.83
N PRO A 48 -2.54 -3.61 -19.55
CA PRO A 48 -2.03 -2.35 -19.02
C PRO A 48 -3.14 -1.51 -18.36
N ILE A 49 -2.84 -0.93 -17.20
CA ILE A 49 -3.66 0.12 -16.59
C ILE A 49 -2.96 1.45 -16.77
N ILE A 50 -3.67 2.42 -17.34
CA ILE A 50 -3.16 3.78 -17.54
C ILE A 50 -3.48 4.60 -16.29
N PHE A 51 -2.46 5.11 -15.62
CA PHE A 51 -2.60 6.02 -14.50
C PHE A 51 -1.51 7.10 -14.57
N ASP A 52 -1.87 8.35 -14.23
CA ASP A 52 -0.93 9.49 -14.21
C ASP A 52 -0.01 9.60 -15.46
N ASP A 53 -0.57 9.32 -16.64
CA ASP A 53 0.09 9.29 -17.96
C ASP A 53 1.12 8.16 -18.17
N GLU A 54 1.15 7.17 -17.28
CA GLU A 54 1.96 5.96 -17.36
C GLU A 54 1.10 4.70 -17.59
N SER A 55 1.65 3.71 -18.30
CA SER A 55 1.05 2.39 -18.47
C SER A 55 1.76 1.38 -17.58
N LEU A 56 1.00 0.68 -16.73
CA LEU A 56 1.53 -0.25 -15.74
C LEU A 56 0.92 -1.65 -15.86
N LEU A 57 1.75 -2.66 -15.64
CA LEU A 57 1.33 -4.04 -15.38
C LEU A 57 1.42 -4.30 -13.88
N ILE A 58 0.33 -4.72 -13.27
CA ILE A 58 0.22 -4.93 -11.82
C ILE A 58 0.39 -6.43 -11.53
N PRO A 59 1.44 -6.84 -10.78
CA PRO A 59 1.59 -8.19 -10.29
C PRO A 59 0.61 -8.45 -9.15
N MET A 60 -0.20 -9.50 -9.27
CA MET A 60 -1.19 -9.92 -8.28
C MET A 60 -0.99 -11.39 -7.93
N ALA A 61 -0.61 -11.65 -6.67
CA ALA A 61 -0.48 -13.00 -6.13
C ALA A 61 -1.82 -13.40 -5.49
N THR A 62 -2.53 -14.36 -6.10
CA THR A 62 -3.82 -14.84 -5.58
C THR A 62 -4.15 -16.21 -6.13
N THR A 63 -4.91 -16.99 -5.36
CA THR A 63 -5.53 -18.24 -5.81
C THR A 63 -6.98 -18.04 -6.25
N ASP A 64 -7.58 -16.87 -6.02
CA ASP A 64 -8.94 -16.55 -6.45
C ASP A 64 -8.93 -15.91 -7.85
N PRO A 65 -9.42 -16.62 -8.89
CA PRO A 65 -9.46 -16.09 -10.25
C PRO A 65 -10.47 -14.95 -10.43
N LYS A 66 -11.48 -14.82 -9.57
CA LYS A 66 -12.50 -13.76 -9.72
C LYS A 66 -11.93 -12.37 -9.47
N ILE A 67 -11.01 -12.25 -8.52
CA ILE A 67 -10.35 -10.97 -8.23
C ILE A 67 -9.57 -10.50 -9.46
N LEU A 68 -8.88 -11.43 -10.15
CA LEU A 68 -8.14 -11.13 -11.38
C LEU A 68 -9.09 -10.69 -12.51
N GLU A 69 -10.24 -11.34 -12.62
CA GLU A 69 -11.28 -10.98 -13.59
C GLU A 69 -11.79 -9.56 -13.35
N PHE A 70 -12.13 -9.21 -12.10
CA PHE A 70 -12.62 -7.87 -11.76
C PHE A 70 -11.60 -6.78 -12.11
N VAL A 71 -10.35 -6.92 -11.69
CA VAL A 71 -9.32 -5.92 -12.01
C VAL A 71 -9.08 -5.83 -13.52
N THR A 72 -9.13 -6.95 -14.25
CA THR A 72 -9.01 -6.97 -15.72
C THR A 72 -10.17 -6.24 -16.41
N LEU A 73 -11.40 -6.45 -15.94
CA LEU A 73 -12.59 -5.78 -16.48
C LEU A 73 -12.54 -4.27 -16.21
N GLY A 74 -12.16 -3.86 -15.01
CA GLY A 74 -11.98 -2.45 -14.68
C GLY A 74 -10.86 -1.80 -15.49
N ALA A 75 -9.73 -2.48 -15.67
CA ALA A 75 -8.65 -2.03 -16.56
C ALA A 75 -9.14 -1.76 -17.98
N LYS A 76 -9.96 -2.67 -18.53
CA LYS A 76 -10.60 -2.49 -19.85
C LYS A 76 -11.59 -1.32 -19.85
N ALA A 77 -12.38 -1.14 -18.80
CA ALA A 77 -13.31 -0.02 -18.68
C ALA A 77 -12.57 1.32 -18.66
N VAL A 78 -11.47 1.42 -17.92
CA VAL A 78 -10.59 2.60 -17.89
C VAL A 78 -9.94 2.82 -19.25
N ALA A 79 -9.49 1.78 -19.93
CA ALA A 79 -8.94 1.92 -21.28
C ALA A 79 -9.99 2.37 -22.30
N ALA A 80 -11.24 1.89 -22.18
CA ALA A 80 -12.34 2.28 -23.05
C ALA A 80 -12.73 3.75 -22.89
N SER A 81 -12.59 4.33 -21.69
CA SER A 81 -12.83 5.77 -21.48
C SER A 81 -11.89 6.65 -22.32
N ALA A 82 -10.71 6.15 -22.68
CA ALA A 82 -9.77 6.84 -23.57
C ALA A 82 -10.30 7.08 -24.99
N ALA A 83 -11.30 6.32 -25.42
CA ALA A 83 -11.93 6.48 -26.73
C ALA A 83 -12.98 7.63 -26.77
N TYR A 84 -13.33 8.22 -25.62
CA TYR A 84 -14.33 9.28 -25.50
C TYR A 84 -13.71 10.61 -25.02
N PRO A 85 -13.00 11.35 -25.89
CA PRO A 85 -12.26 12.57 -25.53
C PRO A 85 -13.14 13.80 -25.19
N GLN A 86 -14.46 13.66 -25.17
CA GLN A 86 -15.40 14.79 -25.25
C GLN A 86 -15.71 15.45 -23.89
N THR A 87 -15.35 14.83 -22.75
CA THR A 87 -15.87 15.26 -21.44
C THR A 87 -14.83 15.63 -20.38
N LEU A 88 -13.53 15.38 -20.57
CA LEU A 88 -12.52 15.59 -19.53
C LEU A 88 -11.45 16.62 -19.94
N CYS A 89 -11.16 17.56 -19.02
CA CYS A 89 -10.04 18.49 -19.09
C CYS A 89 -8.65 17.83 -18.88
N CYS A 90 -8.60 16.50 -18.78
CA CYS A 90 -7.43 15.71 -18.47
C CYS A 90 -7.30 14.52 -19.42
N LYS A 91 -6.05 14.08 -19.67
CA LYS A 91 -5.77 12.92 -20.53
C LYS A 91 -6.40 11.66 -19.91
N PRO A 92 -6.77 10.67 -20.74
CA PRO A 92 -7.42 9.46 -20.25
C PRO A 92 -6.54 8.62 -19.33
N GLY A 93 -7.20 7.87 -18.45
CA GLY A 93 -6.57 7.06 -17.40
C GLY A 93 -7.00 7.50 -16.00
N ILE A 94 -6.57 6.72 -15.01
CA ILE A 94 -6.83 7.01 -13.60
C ILE A 94 -5.92 8.15 -13.14
N ARG A 95 -6.47 9.08 -12.37
CA ARG A 95 -5.69 10.14 -11.71
C ARG A 95 -5.58 9.84 -10.24
N THR A 96 -4.37 9.97 -9.70
CA THR A 96 -4.13 9.73 -8.28
C THR A 96 -3.60 10.99 -7.62
N SER A 97 -3.90 11.15 -6.33
CA SER A 97 -3.35 12.22 -5.51
C SER A 97 -3.23 11.74 -4.08
N ILE A 98 -2.16 12.13 -3.41
CA ILE A 98 -1.94 11.83 -2.00
C ILE A 98 -2.28 13.09 -1.22
N THR A 99 -3.33 13.00 -0.42
CA THR A 99 -3.89 14.14 0.32
C THR A 99 -3.58 14.07 1.81
N ALA A 100 -3.28 12.88 2.34
CA ALA A 100 -2.98 12.64 3.75
C ALA A 100 -1.47 12.74 4.03
N LYS A 101 -1.13 13.01 5.30
CA LYS A 101 0.25 13.03 5.78
C LYS A 101 0.72 11.62 6.09
N GLU A 102 1.92 11.27 5.62
CA GLU A 102 2.57 9.99 5.92
C GLU A 102 2.99 9.91 7.39
N ASN A 103 2.26 9.10 8.15
CA ASN A 103 2.49 8.89 9.56
C ASN A 103 2.31 7.40 9.90
N MET A 104 3.13 6.89 10.80
CA MET A 104 2.88 5.60 11.47
C MET A 104 2.27 5.86 12.84
N SER A 105 1.31 5.03 13.24
CA SER A 105 0.68 5.14 14.56
C SER A 105 1.08 4.00 15.48
N SER A 106 1.50 4.30 16.71
CA SER A 106 1.63 3.31 17.78
C SER A 106 0.74 3.67 18.96
N SER A 107 0.16 2.66 19.61
CA SER A 107 -0.81 2.88 20.68
C SER A 107 -0.44 2.11 21.96
N PRO A 108 0.56 2.58 22.73
CA PRO A 108 0.89 1.96 24.00
C PRO A 108 -0.17 2.27 25.07
N VAL A 109 -0.26 1.40 26.06
CA VAL A 109 -1.12 1.59 27.24
C VAL A 109 -0.26 1.61 28.51
N CYS A 110 -0.53 2.56 29.39
CA CYS A 110 0.14 2.67 30.69
C CYS A 110 -0.88 2.62 31.83
N SER A 111 -0.56 1.91 32.90
CA SER A 111 -1.35 1.90 34.13
C SER A 111 -0.79 2.89 35.14
N PHE A 112 -1.67 3.67 35.76
CA PHE A 112 -1.35 4.61 36.83
C PHE A 112 -1.84 4.08 38.19
N PRO A 113 -1.18 4.45 39.30
CA PRO A 113 -1.63 4.08 40.65
C PRO A 113 -3.06 4.55 40.97
N SER A 114 -3.49 5.71 40.46
CA SER A 114 -4.85 6.24 40.69
C SER A 114 -5.46 6.88 39.44
N VAL A 115 -6.79 7.02 39.45
CA VAL A 115 -7.56 7.73 38.40
C VAL A 115 -7.19 9.22 38.35
N LEU A 116 -6.81 9.81 39.48
CA LEU A 116 -6.36 11.21 39.51
C LEU A 116 -5.05 11.37 38.73
N GLN A 117 -4.13 10.41 38.85
CA GLN A 117 -2.87 10.44 38.12
C GLN A 117 -3.04 10.19 36.63
N SER A 118 -3.96 9.31 36.21
CA SER A 118 -4.28 9.14 34.79
C SER A 118 -4.91 10.40 34.19
N ALA A 119 -5.76 11.11 34.95
CA ALA A 119 -6.33 12.39 34.53
C ALA A 119 -5.26 13.48 34.40
N LEU A 120 -4.34 13.60 35.35
CA LEU A 120 -3.20 14.54 35.27
C LEU A 120 -2.29 14.23 34.07
N CYS A 121 -2.09 12.96 33.76
CA CYS A 121 -1.35 12.55 32.57
C CYS A 121 -2.04 13.01 31.28
N LEU A 122 -3.37 12.82 31.18
CA LEU A 122 -4.14 13.32 30.04
C LEU A 122 -4.07 14.84 29.90
N GLU A 123 -4.18 15.57 31.01
CA GLU A 123 -4.04 17.03 31.01
C GLU A 123 -2.64 17.46 30.54
N TRP A 124 -1.60 16.76 30.97
CA TRP A 124 -0.24 16.99 30.49
C TRP A 124 -0.09 16.74 28.97
N VAL A 125 -0.66 15.66 28.43
CA VAL A 125 -0.68 15.38 26.99
C VAL A 125 -1.40 16.51 26.23
N ASN A 126 -2.57 16.93 26.71
CA ASN A 126 -3.38 17.98 26.09
C ASN A 126 -2.72 19.37 26.16
N SER A 127 -1.90 19.62 27.18
CA SER A 127 -1.18 20.88 27.34
C SER A 127 -0.15 21.15 26.24
N ARG A 128 0.22 20.13 25.45
CA ARG A 128 1.26 20.17 24.40
C ARG A 128 2.65 20.62 24.86
N LYS A 129 2.88 20.86 26.15
CA LYS A 129 4.21 21.20 26.72
C LYS A 129 5.28 20.15 26.41
N TRP A 130 4.85 18.90 26.23
CA TRP A 130 5.71 17.81 25.79
C TRP A 130 6.35 18.08 24.42
N GLN A 131 5.78 18.91 23.55
CA GLN A 131 6.38 19.22 22.25
C GLN A 131 7.73 19.92 22.39
N GLU A 132 7.95 20.71 23.44
CA GLU A 132 9.22 21.41 23.63
C GLU A 132 10.26 20.53 24.30
N SER A 133 9.86 19.78 25.34
CA SER A 133 10.79 18.96 26.13
C SER A 133 11.08 17.60 25.52
N TRP A 134 10.11 17.02 24.81
CA TRP A 134 10.16 15.65 24.31
C TRP A 134 10.51 15.60 22.82
N ALA A 135 10.19 16.62 22.01
CA ALA A 135 10.61 16.66 20.60
C ALA A 135 12.13 16.76 20.44
N ILE A 136 12.86 17.23 21.46
CA ILE A 136 14.34 17.22 21.45
C ILE A 136 14.86 15.78 21.41
N ASN A 137 14.26 14.88 22.20
CA ASN A 137 14.69 13.49 22.31
C ASN A 137 13.98 12.57 21.30
N HIS A 138 12.81 12.98 20.83
CA HIS A 138 11.98 12.23 19.89
C HIS A 138 11.54 13.13 18.73
N PRO A 139 12.48 13.60 17.88
CA PRO A 139 12.19 14.54 16.80
C PRO A 139 11.22 13.98 15.75
N LYS A 140 11.06 12.64 15.73
CA LYS A 140 10.17 11.92 14.81
C LYS A 140 8.70 11.92 15.27
N LEU A 141 8.40 12.19 16.53
CA LEU A 141 7.03 12.20 17.05
C LEU A 141 6.29 13.45 16.55
N LYS A 142 5.31 13.29 15.66
CA LYS A 142 4.52 14.42 15.13
C LYS A 142 3.36 14.79 16.04
N GLU A 143 2.64 13.79 16.52
CA GLU A 143 1.43 14.00 17.32
C GLU A 143 1.30 12.95 18.41
N MET A 144 0.82 13.37 19.58
CA MET A 144 0.47 12.48 20.68
C MET A 144 -0.90 12.91 21.19
N THR A 145 -1.83 11.96 21.15
CA THR A 145 -3.14 12.07 21.80
C THR A 145 -3.29 10.94 22.81
N ALA A 146 -4.21 11.08 23.77
CA ALA A 146 -4.43 10.05 24.77
C ALA A 146 -5.91 9.97 25.18
N ASN A 147 -6.33 8.78 25.60
CA ASN A 147 -7.65 8.49 26.15
C ASN A 147 -7.50 7.77 27.51
N VAL A 148 -8.32 8.13 28.48
CA VAL A 148 -8.28 7.56 29.83
C VAL A 148 -9.45 6.60 30.03
N VAL A 149 -9.16 5.39 30.51
CA VAL A 149 -10.15 4.42 30.98
C VAL A 149 -9.78 4.01 32.39
N GLY A 150 -10.43 4.63 33.38
CA GLY A 150 -10.11 4.44 34.80
C GLY A 150 -8.65 4.83 35.09
N ARG A 151 -7.83 3.84 35.46
CA ARG A 151 -6.39 4.04 35.75
C ARG A 151 -5.49 3.82 34.54
N LEU A 152 -6.05 3.43 33.40
CA LEU A 152 -5.30 3.17 32.18
C LEU A 152 -5.33 4.41 31.29
N VAL A 153 -4.19 4.74 30.72
CA VAL A 153 -4.06 5.76 29.68
C VAL A 153 -3.61 5.07 28.40
N TYR A 154 -4.44 5.19 27.38
CA TYR A 154 -4.17 4.73 26.02
C TYR A 154 -3.61 5.90 25.25
N PHE A 155 -2.37 5.81 24.81
CA PHE A 155 -1.78 6.82 23.95
C PHE A 155 -2.05 6.47 22.49
N SER A 156 -2.15 7.49 21.65
CA SER A 156 -2.08 7.36 20.20
C SER A 156 -0.98 8.30 19.73
N LEU A 157 0.13 7.70 19.34
CA LEU A 157 1.35 8.36 18.94
C LEU A 157 1.47 8.28 17.43
N SER A 158 1.59 9.43 16.79
CA SER A 158 1.77 9.54 15.35
C SER A 158 3.22 9.97 15.08
N TRP A 159 3.94 9.10 14.40
CA TRP A 159 5.35 9.25 14.08
C TRP A 159 5.53 9.63 12.61
N ARG A 160 6.58 10.38 12.30
CA ARG A 160 7.09 10.44 10.94
C ARG A 160 7.72 9.08 10.63
N SER A 161 7.19 8.40 9.63
CA SER A 161 7.78 7.14 9.15
C SER A 161 9.08 7.46 8.43
N GLU A 162 10.17 6.78 8.80
CA GLU A 162 11.37 6.64 7.98
C GLU A 162 11.58 5.14 7.65
N GLU A 163 12.39 4.87 6.62
CA GLU A 163 12.63 3.53 6.06
C GLU A 163 13.15 2.47 7.06
N GLU A 164 13.70 2.92 8.19
CA GLU A 164 14.30 2.09 9.25
C GLU A 164 13.33 1.67 10.36
N ASP A 165 12.08 2.17 10.38
CA ASP A 165 11.14 1.78 11.43
C ASP A 165 10.72 0.31 11.24
N GLU A 166 11.24 -0.56 12.11
CA GLU A 166 11.16 -2.04 12.12
C GLU A 166 9.75 -2.62 12.24
N GLN A 167 8.69 -1.80 12.22
CA GLN A 167 7.31 -2.29 12.27
C GLN A 167 6.84 -2.69 10.87
N GLU A 168 7.30 -3.85 10.42
CA GLU A 168 6.65 -4.57 9.33
C GLU A 168 5.34 -5.13 9.88
N VAL A 169 4.25 -4.40 9.67
CA VAL A 169 2.92 -4.97 9.86
C VAL A 169 2.32 -5.04 8.48
N ALA A 170 2.44 -6.21 7.82
CA ALA A 170 1.61 -6.54 6.68
C ALA A 170 0.17 -6.77 7.18
N ASN A 171 -0.52 -5.70 7.56
CA ASN A 171 -1.89 -5.77 8.03
C ASN A 171 -2.81 -5.40 6.87
N THR A 172 -3.14 -6.42 6.08
CA THR A 172 -4.21 -6.33 5.07
C THR A 172 -5.49 -5.74 5.67
N LEU A 173 -5.75 -5.93 6.97
CA LEU A 173 -6.94 -5.40 7.65
C LEU A 173 -6.94 -3.86 7.78
N SER A 174 -5.83 -3.23 8.20
CA SER A 174 -5.77 -1.75 8.29
C SER A 174 -5.75 -1.13 6.90
N SER A 175 -5.06 -1.76 5.97
CA SER A 175 -4.94 -1.29 4.58
C SER A 175 -6.19 -1.57 3.72
N ALA A 176 -7.14 -2.39 4.19
CA ALA A 176 -8.39 -2.69 3.47
C ALA A 176 -9.45 -1.58 3.60
N GLY A 177 -9.21 -0.55 4.42
CA GLY A 177 -10.10 0.60 4.49
C GLY A 177 -10.21 1.28 3.11
N CYS A 178 -11.39 1.24 2.51
CA CYS A 178 -11.67 1.84 1.22
C CYS A 178 -13.06 2.50 1.25
N ILE A 179 -13.17 3.68 0.65
CA ILE A 179 -14.45 4.35 0.37
C ILE A 179 -14.54 4.52 -1.14
N THR A 180 -15.51 3.83 -1.75
CA THR A 180 -15.82 3.96 -3.18
C THR A 180 -16.99 4.90 -3.36
N ASN A 181 -16.82 5.97 -4.14
CA ASN A 181 -17.90 6.86 -4.54
C ASN A 181 -18.08 6.80 -6.06
N MET A 182 -19.33 6.72 -6.50
CA MET A 182 -19.70 6.73 -7.91
C MET A 182 -20.87 7.68 -8.14
N GLU A 183 -20.76 8.53 -9.14
CA GLU A 183 -21.76 9.53 -9.52
C GLU A 183 -21.95 9.54 -11.04
N ALA A 184 -23.20 9.60 -11.49
CA ALA A 184 -23.51 9.79 -12.90
C ALA A 184 -23.36 11.28 -13.26
N ILE A 185 -22.48 11.58 -14.20
CA ILE A 185 -22.29 12.92 -14.75
C ILE A 185 -22.77 12.91 -16.20
N GLY A 186 -24.04 13.27 -16.40
CA GLY A 186 -24.67 13.18 -17.72
C GLY A 186 -24.77 11.73 -18.20
N THR A 187 -24.03 11.38 -19.25
CA THR A 187 -23.93 10.01 -19.77
C THR A 187 -22.73 9.24 -19.21
N ASP A 188 -21.85 9.92 -18.47
CA ASP A 188 -20.57 9.38 -18.03
C ASP A 188 -20.63 8.99 -16.55
N LEU A 189 -19.74 8.09 -16.14
CA LEU A 189 -19.59 7.68 -14.75
C LEU A 189 -18.34 8.34 -14.15
N PHE A 190 -18.52 9.12 -13.10
CA PHE A 190 -17.43 9.59 -12.26
C PHE A 190 -17.26 8.64 -11.08
N ALA A 191 -16.11 7.99 -10.99
CA ALA A 191 -15.80 7.04 -9.92
C ALA A 191 -14.52 7.43 -9.20
N THR A 192 -14.51 7.27 -7.89
CA THR A 192 -13.34 7.54 -7.03
C THR A 192 -13.24 6.47 -5.95
N VAL A 193 -12.01 6.17 -5.55
CA VAL A 193 -11.71 5.41 -4.33
C VAL A 193 -10.85 6.27 -3.42
N SER A 194 -11.14 6.21 -2.13
CA SER A 194 -10.32 6.84 -1.09
C SER A 194 -9.81 5.77 -0.15
N LEU A 195 -8.49 5.65 -0.07
CA LEU A 195 -7.80 4.74 0.84
C LEU A 195 -7.22 5.57 2.01
N PRO A 196 -7.93 5.69 3.15
CA PRO A 196 -7.49 6.53 4.27
C PRO A 196 -6.24 5.99 4.98
N SER A 197 -6.00 4.69 4.89
CA SER A 197 -4.90 4.01 5.55
C SER A 197 -4.26 3.07 4.54
N VAL A 198 -3.06 3.41 4.09
CA VAL A 198 -2.23 2.54 3.26
C VAL A 198 -0.90 2.38 3.96
N GLU A 199 -0.51 1.15 4.22
CA GLU A 199 0.76 0.85 4.86
C GLU A 199 1.96 1.17 3.98
N ASN A 200 3.04 1.58 4.64
CA ASN A 200 4.25 2.04 3.99
C ASN A 200 5.00 0.85 3.34
N LEU A 201 5.65 1.09 2.20
CA LEU A 201 6.49 0.07 1.57
C LEU A 201 7.88 0.07 2.21
N SER A 202 8.12 -0.87 3.14
CA SER A 202 9.42 -1.02 3.79
C SER A 202 10.49 -1.59 2.84
N ARG A 203 11.74 -1.19 3.04
CA ARG A 203 12.92 -1.81 2.39
C ARG A 203 13.32 -3.12 3.06
N HIS A 204 12.85 -3.33 4.29
CA HIS A 204 13.14 -4.47 5.15
C HIS A 204 12.05 -5.53 5.04
N GLY A 205 12.37 -6.75 5.50
CA GLY A 205 11.42 -7.85 5.59
C GLY A 205 11.19 -8.61 4.27
N ALA A 206 9.93 -8.95 3.98
CA ALA A 206 9.57 -9.81 2.84
C ALA A 206 9.87 -9.15 1.48
N ALA A 207 10.01 -7.83 1.44
CA ALA A 207 10.39 -7.07 0.24
C ALA A 207 11.82 -7.40 -0.27
N ARG A 208 12.69 -7.97 0.58
CA ARG A 208 14.06 -8.39 0.21
C ARG A 208 14.11 -9.73 -0.52
N MET A 209 13.06 -10.54 -0.42
CA MET A 209 13.01 -11.84 -1.06
C MET A 209 13.00 -11.67 -2.59
N THR A 210 13.72 -12.53 -3.31
CA THR A 210 13.98 -12.38 -4.76
C THR A 210 12.70 -12.23 -5.58
N THR A 211 11.66 -12.99 -5.25
CA THR A 211 10.38 -12.99 -5.98
C THR A 211 9.59 -11.69 -5.75
N GLN A 212 9.52 -11.24 -4.49
CA GLN A 212 8.87 -10.00 -4.09
C GLN A 212 9.63 -8.79 -4.66
N ALA A 213 10.95 -8.78 -4.59
CA ALA A 213 11.81 -7.73 -5.14
C ALA A 213 11.61 -7.57 -6.66
N ARG A 214 11.48 -8.68 -7.41
CA ARG A 214 11.14 -8.64 -8.85
C ARG A 214 9.76 -8.02 -9.09
N SER A 215 8.76 -8.33 -8.27
CA SER A 215 7.42 -7.73 -8.37
C SER A 215 7.45 -6.22 -8.09
N LEU A 216 8.23 -5.77 -7.09
CA LEU A 216 8.44 -4.35 -6.82
C LEU A 216 9.18 -3.64 -7.96
N THR A 217 10.09 -4.35 -8.63
CA THR A 217 10.80 -3.84 -9.82
C THR A 217 9.84 -3.62 -10.98
N LEU A 218 8.90 -4.56 -11.22
CA LEU A 218 7.84 -4.41 -12.23
C LEU A 218 6.94 -3.21 -11.95
N LEU A 219 6.67 -2.93 -10.68
CA LEU A 219 5.89 -1.78 -10.24
C LEU A 219 6.67 -0.44 -10.30
N GLY A 220 7.98 -0.48 -10.53
CA GLY A 220 8.83 0.70 -10.52
C GLY A 220 9.04 1.28 -9.11
N VAL A 221 8.81 0.49 -8.06
CA VAL A 221 8.92 0.90 -6.65
C VAL A 221 10.01 0.12 -5.92
N HIS A 222 10.92 -0.52 -6.65
CA HIS A 222 12.08 -1.15 -6.03
C HIS A 222 13.12 -0.08 -5.62
N PRO A 223 13.87 -0.25 -4.51
CA PRO A 223 14.88 0.72 -4.06
C PRO A 223 15.97 1.04 -5.09
N SER A 224 16.23 0.16 -6.06
CA SER A 224 17.18 0.41 -7.16
C SER A 224 16.63 1.37 -8.23
N ILE A 225 15.33 1.67 -8.21
CA ILE A 225 14.65 2.56 -9.18
C ILE A 225 14.33 3.90 -8.50
N ILE A 226 13.75 3.85 -7.31
CA ILE A 226 13.43 5.04 -6.51
C ILE A 226 14.22 4.93 -5.20
N GLU A 227 15.24 5.77 -5.08
CA GLU A 227 16.09 5.83 -3.89
C GLU A 227 15.36 6.49 -2.72
N ASP A 228 14.58 7.54 -2.98
CA ASP A 228 13.82 8.28 -1.96
C ASP A 228 12.64 7.43 -1.43
N PRO A 229 12.66 7.02 -0.15
CA PRO A 229 11.66 6.11 0.41
C PRO A 229 10.25 6.71 0.39
N ASP A 230 10.11 8.01 0.63
CA ASP A 230 8.81 8.69 0.64
C ASP A 230 8.19 8.61 -0.77
N GLN A 231 8.94 9.00 -1.82
CA GLN A 231 8.47 8.88 -3.20
C GLN A 231 8.11 7.45 -3.60
N ARG A 232 8.89 6.47 -3.15
CA ARG A 232 8.68 5.05 -3.46
C ARG A 232 7.37 4.55 -2.87
N SER A 233 7.14 4.84 -1.61
CA SER A 233 5.93 4.44 -0.91
C SER A 233 4.70 5.19 -1.39
N GLN A 234 4.84 6.48 -1.68
CA GLN A 234 3.79 7.25 -2.34
C GLN A 234 3.40 6.63 -3.68
N ARG A 235 4.37 6.26 -4.51
CA ARG A 235 4.11 5.58 -5.78
C ARG A 235 3.41 4.23 -5.56
N PHE A 236 3.87 3.44 -4.59
CA PHE A 236 3.21 2.17 -4.25
C PHE A 236 1.76 2.36 -3.81
N ALA A 237 1.47 3.35 -2.95
CA ALA A 237 0.12 3.68 -2.52
C ALA A 237 -0.78 4.12 -3.68
N ARG A 238 -0.25 4.91 -4.63
CA ARG A 238 -0.98 5.28 -5.85
C ARG A 238 -1.33 4.05 -6.70
N ILE A 239 -0.37 3.12 -6.86
CA ILE A 239 -0.58 1.87 -7.61
C ILE A 239 -1.65 1.01 -6.93
N LEU A 240 -1.64 0.91 -5.60
CA LEU A 240 -2.68 0.21 -4.85
C LEU A 240 -4.06 0.84 -5.09
N ALA A 241 -4.18 2.17 -5.01
CA ALA A 241 -5.43 2.87 -5.29
C ALA A 241 -5.93 2.62 -6.73
N VAL A 242 -5.03 2.59 -7.71
CA VAL A 242 -5.34 2.27 -9.11
C VAL A 242 -5.88 0.83 -9.24
N ALA A 243 -5.22 -0.13 -8.58
CA ALA A 243 -5.66 -1.52 -8.60
C ALA A 243 -7.05 -1.69 -7.93
N VAL A 244 -7.27 -1.03 -6.79
CA VAL A 244 -8.55 -1.06 -6.07
C VAL A 244 -9.65 -0.43 -6.92
N LEU A 245 -9.43 0.75 -7.50
CA LEU A 245 -10.44 1.39 -8.37
C LEU A 245 -10.80 0.51 -9.57
N ALA A 246 -9.81 -0.12 -10.21
CA ALA A 246 -10.07 -1.06 -11.28
C ALA A 246 -10.87 -2.28 -10.79
N GLY A 247 -10.51 -2.85 -9.64
CA GLY A 247 -11.25 -3.95 -9.02
C GLY A 247 -12.71 -3.59 -8.72
N GLU A 248 -12.95 -2.44 -8.10
CA GLU A 248 -14.29 -1.93 -7.76
C GLU A 248 -15.14 -1.71 -9.01
N LEU A 249 -14.59 -1.07 -10.05
CA LEU A 249 -15.28 -0.86 -11.32
C LEU A 249 -15.65 -2.19 -12.00
N GLY A 250 -14.73 -3.15 -12.02
CA GLY A 250 -14.97 -4.45 -12.64
C GLY A 250 -15.97 -5.31 -11.86
N SER A 251 -15.90 -5.29 -10.53
CA SER A 251 -16.84 -5.99 -9.65
C SER A 251 -18.24 -5.45 -9.84
N ILE A 252 -18.43 -4.14 -9.71
CA ILE A 252 -19.72 -3.46 -9.89
C ILE A 252 -20.24 -3.68 -11.32
N GLY A 253 -19.40 -3.48 -12.35
CA GLY A 253 -19.81 -3.73 -13.73
C GLY A 253 -20.25 -5.17 -14.00
N SER A 254 -19.63 -6.15 -13.34
CA SER A 254 -20.01 -7.57 -13.46
C SER A 254 -21.35 -7.89 -12.77
N GLU A 255 -21.67 -7.22 -11.66
CA GLU A 255 -22.92 -7.44 -10.93
C GLU A 255 -24.12 -6.80 -11.66
N PHE A 256 -23.95 -5.59 -12.19
CA PHE A 256 -25.01 -4.85 -12.88
C PHE A 256 -25.22 -5.28 -14.35
N SER A 257 -24.35 -6.13 -14.90
CA SER A 257 -24.52 -6.69 -16.25
C SER A 257 -25.31 -8.01 -16.29
N ARG A 258 -25.73 -8.53 -15.13
CA ARG A 258 -26.61 -9.69 -14.99
C ARG A 258 -28.07 -9.28 -14.86
#